data_AF-A0A1E7FBH9-F1
#
_entry.id   AF-A0A1E7FBH9-F1
#
_cell.length_a   1.000
_cell.length_b   1.000
_cell.length_c   1.000
_cell.angle_alpha   90.00
_cell.angle_beta   90.00
_cell.angle_gamma   90.00
#
_symmetry.space_group_name_H-M   'P 1'
#
loop_
_entity.id
_entity.type
_entity.pdbx_description
1 polymer ?
#
loop_
_entity_poly.entity_id
_entity_poly.type
_entity_poly.pdbx_seq_one_letter_code
_entity_poly.pdbx_strand_id
1 'polypeptide(L)' 'MKLDPDIPIVQNEAAIMTTLAAELFLKRLAEQSQKICKKRGKNTIRYEDVADARSNDPSLAFLKTIIP' A
#
# COMPACT_ATOMS: atom_id res chain seq x y z
N MET A 1 -11.74 -9.65 1.50
CA MET A 1 -11.92 -11.04 1.99
C MET A 1 -13.25 -11.62 1.52
N LYS A 2 -14.42 -11.12 1.95
CA LYS A 2 -15.73 -11.68 1.54
C LYS A 2 -16.17 -11.41 0.08
N LEU A 3 -15.48 -10.53 -0.63
CA LEU A 3 -15.71 -10.30 -2.07
C LEU A 3 -15.15 -11.45 -2.93
N ASP A 4 -14.25 -12.25 -2.38
CA ASP A 4 -13.70 -13.42 -3.05
C ASP A 4 -14.64 -14.61 -2.80
N PRO A 5 -15.28 -15.17 -3.84
CA PRO A 5 -16.24 -16.27 -3.69
C PRO A 5 -15.59 -17.55 -3.16
N ASP A 6 -14.27 -17.71 -3.33
CA ASP A 6 -13.54 -18.89 -2.88
C ASP A 6 -13.20 -18.85 -1.37
N ILE A 7 -13.54 -17.76 -0.67
CA ILE A 7 -13.30 -17.58 0.77
C ILE A 7 -14.64 -17.64 1.53
N PRO A 8 -15.14 -18.84 1.88
CA PRO A 8 -16.46 -19.00 2.49
C PRO A 8 -16.52 -18.46 3.93
N ILE A 9 -15.46 -18.61 4.72
CA ILE A 9 -15.42 -18.23 6.13
C ILE A 9 -14.22 -17.30 6.39
N VAL A 10 -14.45 -16.24 7.17
CA VAL A 10 -13.40 -15.33 7.65
C VAL A 10 -13.48 -15.32 9.16
N GLN A 11 -12.39 -15.68 9.82
CA GLN A 11 -12.28 -15.67 11.29
C GLN A 11 -12.12 -14.23 11.81
N ASN A 12 -12.55 -13.98 13.05
CA ASN A 12 -12.47 -12.66 13.66
C ASN A 12 -11.03 -12.17 13.80
N GLU A 13 -10.12 -13.08 14.16
CA GLU A 13 -8.69 -12.82 14.31
C GLU A 13 -8.08 -12.35 13.00
N ALA A 14 -8.50 -12.93 11.86
CA ALA A 14 -8.03 -12.52 10.54
C ALA A 14 -8.47 -11.08 10.20
N ALA A 15 -9.69 -10.69 10.59
CA ALA A 15 -10.18 -9.32 10.39
C ALA A 15 -9.37 -8.30 11.21
N ILE A 16 -9.06 -8.63 12.48
CA ILE A 16 -8.26 -7.78 13.37
C ILE A 16 -6.83 -7.62 12.82
N MET A 17 -6.19 -8.74 12.47
CA MET A 17 -4.83 -8.74 11.92
C MET A 17 -4.75 -7.97 10.60
N THR A 18 -5.73 -8.13 9.71
CA THR A 18 -5.79 -7.41 8.44
C THR A 18 -5.91 -5.90 8.67
N THR A 19 -6.68 -5.48 9.67
CA THR A 19 -6.83 -4.06 10.03
C THR A 19 -5.49 -3.45 10.41
N LEU A 20 -4.77 -4.08 11.35
CA LEU A 20 -3.45 -3.61 11.77
C LEU A 20 -2.43 -3.64 10.63
N ALA A 21 -2.42 -4.72 9.84
CA ALA A 21 -1.53 -4.85 8.70
C ALA A 21 -1.79 -3.75 7.65
N ALA A 22 -3.06 -3.41 7.39
CA ALA A 22 -3.44 -2.35 6.46
C ALA A 22 -2.97 -0.97 6.95
N GLU A 23 -3.08 -0.68 8.25
CA GLU A 23 -2.56 0.57 8.83
C GLU A 23 -1.04 0.68 8.68
N LEU A 24 -0.31 -0.38 9.03
CA LEU A 24 1.15 -0.43 8.89
C LEU A 24 1.59 -0.30 7.43
N PHE A 25 0.87 -0.98 6.54
CA PHE A 25 1.09 -0.92 5.10
C PHE A 25 0.93 0.51 4.56
N LEU A 26 -0.19 1.17 4.88
CA LEU A 26 -0.47 2.53 4.43
C LEU A 26 0.55 3.52 4.98
N LYS A 27 0.90 3.42 6.27
CA LYS A 27 1.93 4.26 6.88
C LYS A 27 3.27 4.12 6.15
N ARG A 28 3.70 2.88 5.91
CA ARG A 28 4.96 2.59 5.21
C ARG A 28 4.96 3.14 3.78
N LEU A 29 3.88 2.93 3.03
CA LEU A 29 3.76 3.40 1.66
C LEU A 29 3.78 4.95 1.60
N ALA A 30 3.07 5.61 2.51
CA ALA A 30 3.06 7.07 2.62
C ALA A 30 4.44 7.63 2.97
N GLU A 31 5.17 7.02 3.90
CA GLU A 31 6.53 7.43 4.26
C GLU A 31 7.50 7.34 3.09
N GLN A 32 7.42 6.26 2.29
CA GLN A 32 8.27 6.11 1.10
C GLN A 32 7.92 7.12 0.01
N SER A 33 6.63 7.31 -0.24
CA SER A 33 6.13 8.33 -1.19
C SER A 33 6.57 9.73 -0.76
N GLN A 34 6.50 10.04 0.53
CA GLN A 34 6.94 11.34 1.07
C GLN A 34 8.45 11.55 0.92
N LYS A 35 9.27 10.50 1.07
CA LYS A 35 10.72 10.60 0.82
C LYS A 35 11.02 10.96 -0.64
N ILE A 36 10.28 10.39 -1.58
CA ILE A 36 10.43 10.70 -3.02
C ILE A 36 9.97 12.12 -3.31
N CYS A 37 8.80 12.52 -2.79
CA CYS A 37 8.28 13.88 -2.90
C CYS A 37 9.29 14.93 -2.38
N LYS A 38 9.88 14.68 -1.20
CA LYS A 38 10.92 15.55 -0.62
C LYS A 38 12.18 15.62 -1.48
N LYS A 39 12.62 14.50 -2.07
CA LYS A 39 13.75 14.50 -3.02
C LYS A 39 13.50 15.37 -4.25
N ARG A 40 12.23 15.55 -4.63
CA ARG A 40 11.79 16.44 -5.72
C ARG A 40 11.55 17.89 -5.27
N GLY A 41 11.89 18.23 -4.02
CA GLY A 41 11.70 19.57 -3.46
C GLY A 41 10.24 19.95 -3.20
N LYS A 42 9.35 18.95 -3.06
CA LYS A 42 7.91 19.17 -2.85
C LYS A 42 7.51 18.70 -1.44
N ASN A 43 6.42 19.27 -0.93
CA ASN A 43 5.86 18.94 0.38
C ASN A 43 4.54 18.15 0.32
N THR A 44 3.90 18.12 -0.85
CA THR A 44 2.62 17.44 -1.08
C THR A 44 2.85 16.20 -1.92
N ILE A 45 2.53 15.02 -1.37
CA ILE A 45 2.59 13.75 -2.09
C ILE A 45 1.67 13.80 -3.31
N ARG A 46 2.18 13.36 -4.47
CA ARG A 46 1.40 13.18 -5.69
C ARG A 46 1.42 11.72 -6.14
N TYR A 47 0.52 11.39 -7.05
CA TYR A 47 0.39 10.03 -7.59
C TYR A 47 1.71 9.46 -8.13
N GLU A 48 2.49 10.28 -8.85
CA GLU A 48 3.82 9.90 -9.35
C GLU A 48 4.81 9.51 -8.24
N ASP A 49 4.69 10.08 -7.04
CA ASP A 49 5.57 9.73 -5.91
C ASP A 49 5.20 8.35 -5.34
N VAL A 50 3.90 8.01 -5.34
CA VAL A 50 3.39 6.71 -4.93
C VAL A 50 3.73 5.64 -5.97
N ALA A 51 3.59 5.96 -7.25
CA ALA A 51 3.98 5.09 -8.36
C ALA A 51 5.46 4.74 -8.29
N ASP A 52 6.32 5.74 -8.08
CA ASP A 52 7.76 5.52 -7.90
C ASP A 52 8.08 4.74 -6.63
N ALA A 53 7.37 4.98 -5.51
CA ALA A 53 7.55 4.22 -4.29
C ALA A 53 7.28 2.73 -4.51
N ARG A 54 6.21 2.40 -5.27
CA ARG A 54 5.90 1.04 -5.69
C ARG A 54 6.94 0.47 -6.66
N SER A 55 7.37 1.24 -7.66
CA SER A 55 8.39 0.79 -8.63
C SER A 55 9.71 0.40 -7.97
N ASN A 56 10.08 1.10 -6.90
CA ASN A 56 11.36 0.93 -6.21
C ASN A 56 11.37 -0.20 -5.17
N ASP A 57 10.21 -0.78 -4.84
CA ASP A 57 10.08 -1.83 -3.83
C ASP A 57 9.43 -3.09 -4.43
N PRO A 58 10.21 -4.19 -4.62
CA PRO A 58 9.69 -5.44 -5.15
C PRO A 58 8.52 -6.04 -4.34
N SER A 59 8.42 -5.74 -3.04
CA SER A 59 7.32 -6.22 -2.20
C SER A 59 5.97 -5.60 -2.58
N LEU A 60 5.98 -4.48 -3.32
CA LEU A 60 4.80 -3.77 -3.81
C LEU A 60 4.40 -4.18 -5.23
N ALA A 61 5.04 -5.19 -5.82
CA ALA A 61 4.75 -5.65 -7.19
C ALA A 61 3.28 -6.06 -7.40
N PHE A 62 2.60 -6.52 -6.35
CA PHE A 62 1.17 -6.88 -6.41
C PHE A 62 0.25 -5.69 -6.75
N LEU A 63 0.73 -4.45 -6.59
CA LEU A 63 -0.02 -3.24 -6.93
C LEU A 63 0.14 -2.79 -8.38
N LYS A 64 0.95 -3.46 -9.20
CA LYS A 64 1.31 -3.01 -10.56
C LYS A 64 0.10 -2.72 -11.47
N THR A 65 -0.99 -3.46 -11.29
CA THR A 65 -2.21 -3.30 -12.09
C THR A 65 -3.08 -2.12 -11.65
N ILE A 66 -2.87 -1.61 -10.44
CA ILE A 66 -3.62 -0.49 -9.83
C ILE A 66 -2.81 0.81 -9.90
N ILE A 67 -1.50 0.70 -9.65
CA ILE A 67 -0.53 1.79 -9.66
C ILE A 67 0.59 1.37 -10.61
N PRO A 68 0.69 1.99 -11.81
CA PRO A 68 1.60 1.58 -12.86
C PRO A 68 3.05 1.98 -12.60
#